data_AF-W0SEM1-F1
#
_entry.id   AF-W0SEM1-F1
#
_cell.length_a   1.000
_cell.length_b   1.000
_cell.length_c   1.000
_cell.angle_alpha   90.00
_cell.angle_beta   90.00
_cell.angle_gamma   90.00
#
_symmetry.space_group_name_H-M   'P 1'
#
loop_
_entity.id
_entity.type
_entity.pdbx_description
1 polymer ?
#
loop_
_entity_poly.entity_id
_entity_poly.type
_entity_poly.pdbx_seq_one_letter_code
_entity_poly.pdbx_strand_id
1 'polypeptide(L)'
;MNPNDPNVVMMELVAERLGDGLREELVFLGGAVTGLLMTDPAQPAIRPTEDVDLIVRATVRADYAHVEKALRAQGFVNDISKDAPICRWRVGAVTVDVMPTLKEILGFSNGSFRLR
;
A
#
# COMPACT_ATOMS: atom_id res chain seq x y z
N MET A 1 -17.55 -9.16 3.63
CA MET A 1 -17.00 -8.16 2.70
C MET A 1 -18.19 -7.41 2.10
N ASN A 2 -18.19 -6.07 2.11
CA ASN A 2 -19.26 -5.31 1.50
C ASN A 2 -19.16 -5.44 -0.03
N PRO A 3 -20.12 -6.09 -0.71
CA PRO A 3 -20.04 -6.33 -2.15
C PRO A 3 -20.16 -5.05 -2.98
N ASN A 4 -20.52 -3.92 -2.35
CA ASN A 4 -20.65 -2.63 -2.99
C ASN A 4 -19.44 -1.71 -2.77
N ASP A 5 -18.36 -2.20 -2.14
CA ASP A 5 -17.16 -1.39 -1.95
C ASP A 5 -16.41 -1.23 -3.29
N PRO A 6 -16.30 0.00 -3.82
CA PRO A 6 -15.66 0.25 -5.12
C PRO A 6 -14.16 -0.06 -5.11
N ASN A 7 -13.54 -0.21 -3.94
CA ASN A 7 -12.09 -0.41 -3.81
C ASN A 7 -11.69 -1.89 -3.83
N VAL A 8 -12.65 -2.83 -3.67
CA VAL A 8 -12.37 -4.27 -3.53
C VAL A 8 -11.58 -4.82 -4.72
N VAL A 9 -11.97 -4.50 -5.95
CA VAL A 9 -11.30 -5.03 -7.16
C VAL A 9 -9.83 -4.59 -7.21
N MET A 10 -9.55 -3.34 -6.84
CA MET A 10 -8.17 -2.83 -6.78
C MET A 10 -7.37 -3.53 -5.68
N MET A 11 -7.99 -3.72 -4.51
CA MET A 11 -7.37 -4.41 -3.39
C MET A 11 -7.07 -5.88 -3.69
N GLU A 12 -8.00 -6.61 -4.31
CA GLU A 12 -7.82 -7.99 -4.73
C GLU A 12 -6.66 -8.12 -5.72
N LEU A 13 -6.60 -7.23 -6.72
CA LEU A 13 -5.48 -7.20 -7.67
C LEU A 13 -4.15 -7.03 -6.93
N VAL A 14 -4.04 -6.08 -6.01
CA VAL A 14 -2.80 -5.86 -5.25
C VAL A 14 -2.48 -7.08 -4.37
N ALA A 15 -3.46 -7.63 -3.66
CA ALA A 15 -3.29 -8.80 -2.81
C ALA A 15 -2.82 -10.03 -3.60
N GLU A 16 -3.39 -10.29 -4.77
CA GLU A 16 -2.96 -11.36 -5.68
C GLU A 16 -1.52 -11.14 -6.14
N ARG A 17 -1.16 -9.91 -6.53
CA ARG A 17 0.20 -9.60 -6.98
C ARG A 17 1.24 -9.67 -5.88
N LEU A 18 0.91 -9.36 -4.64
CA LEU A 18 1.83 -9.54 -3.51
C LEU A 18 2.21 -11.02 -3.32
N GLY A 19 1.30 -11.96 -3.62
CA GLY A 19 1.49 -13.37 -3.32
C GLY A 19 1.42 -13.66 -1.81
N ASP A 20 1.55 -14.93 -1.42
CA ASP A 20 1.38 -15.33 -0.01
C ASP A 20 2.46 -14.73 0.91
N GLY A 21 3.73 -14.78 0.49
CA GLY A 21 4.85 -14.33 1.33
C GLY A 21 4.73 -12.87 1.78
N LEU A 22 4.52 -11.95 0.83
CA LEU A 22 4.40 -10.53 1.15
C LEU A 22 3.10 -10.21 1.88
N ARG A 23 2.02 -10.98 1.68
CA ARG A 23 0.75 -10.77 2.41
C ARG A 23 0.85 -11.08 3.91
N GLU A 24 1.79 -11.94 4.31
CA GLU A 24 2.07 -12.20 5.74
C GLU A 24 2.91 -11.09 6.39
N GLU A 25 3.67 -10.33 5.59
CA GLU A 25 4.55 -9.26 6.07
C GLU A 25 3.90 -7.86 6.03
N LEU A 26 2.95 -7.67 5.13
CA LEU A 26 2.32 -6.37 4.83
C LEU A 26 0.92 -6.26 5.39
N VAL A 27 0.58 -5.07 5.87
CA VAL A 27 -0.78 -4.73 6.33
C VAL A 27 -1.36 -3.64 5.44
N PHE A 28 -2.56 -3.88 4.92
CA PHE A 28 -3.31 -2.89 4.17
C PHE A 28 -3.87 -1.79 5.08
N LEU A 29 -3.74 -0.54 4.66
CA LEU A 29 -4.17 0.66 5.38
C LEU A 29 -4.98 1.59 4.46
N GLY A 30 -5.43 2.72 5.02
CA GLY A 30 -5.95 3.86 4.26
C GLY A 30 -7.43 3.77 3.90
N GLY A 31 -7.84 4.61 2.96
CA GLY A 31 -9.24 4.68 2.51
C GLY A 31 -9.72 3.38 1.86
N ALA A 32 -8.83 2.67 1.16
CA ALA A 32 -9.15 1.44 0.43
C ALA A 32 -9.70 0.33 1.33
N VAL A 33 -9.17 0.19 2.56
CA VAL A 33 -9.64 -0.83 3.52
C VAL A 33 -10.91 -0.42 4.28
N THR A 34 -11.30 0.85 4.23
CA THR A 34 -12.34 1.38 5.11
C THR A 34 -13.65 0.63 4.92
N GLY A 35 -14.08 0.41 3.67
CA GLY A 35 -15.33 -0.30 3.37
C GLY A 35 -15.31 -1.80 3.70
N LEU A 36 -14.13 -2.41 3.88
CA LEU A 36 -13.98 -3.79 4.35
C LEU A 36 -14.22 -3.94 5.85
N LEU A 37 -13.87 -2.92 6.63
CA LEU A 37 -13.90 -2.95 8.09
C LEU A 37 -15.20 -2.40 8.66
N MET A 38 -15.92 -1.57 7.90
CA MET A 38 -17.18 -1.04 8.37
C MET A 38 -18.31 -2.09 8.29
N THR A 39 -19.08 -2.16 9.37
CA THR A 39 -20.15 -3.16 9.56
C THR A 39 -21.53 -2.53 9.74
N ASP A 40 -21.61 -1.19 9.79
CA ASP A 40 -22.88 -0.47 9.96
C ASP A 40 -23.62 -0.36 8.61
N PRO A 41 -24.81 -0.96 8.46
CA PRO A 41 -25.58 -0.87 7.21
C PRO A 41 -26.11 0.54 6.92
N ALA A 42 -26.14 1.46 7.90
CA ALA A 42 -26.58 2.85 7.73
C ALA A 42 -25.44 3.79 7.33
N GLN A 43 -24.23 3.27 7.09
CA GLN A 43 -23.08 4.07 6.73
C GLN A 43 -23.25 4.82 5.40
N PRO A 44 -22.61 6.00 5.26
CA PRO A 44 -22.54 6.68 3.98
C PRO A 44 -21.81 5.83 2.94
N ALA A 45 -22.00 6.16 1.66
CA ALA A 45 -21.32 5.47 0.57
C ALA A 45 -19.79 5.48 0.76
N ILE A 46 -19.16 4.33 0.53
CA ILE A 46 -17.71 4.20 0.60
C ILE A 46 -17.09 5.04 -0.50
N ARG A 47 -16.11 5.88 -0.13
CA ARG A 47 -15.41 6.73 -1.07
C ARG A 47 -14.40 5.89 -1.89
N PRO A 48 -14.36 6.04 -3.22
CA PRO A 48 -13.30 5.46 -4.04
C PRO A 48 -11.91 6.06 -3.73
N THR A 49 -10.88 5.23 -3.77
CA THR A 49 -9.46 5.66 -3.73
C THR A 49 -8.75 5.34 -5.05
N GLU A 50 -7.65 6.01 -5.30
CA GLU A 50 -6.82 5.82 -6.50
C GLU A 50 -5.57 4.98 -6.23
N ASP A 51 -5.31 4.68 -4.95
CA ASP A 51 -4.13 3.99 -4.44
C ASP A 51 -4.46 3.00 -3.31
N VAL A 52 -3.50 2.11 -3.06
CA VAL A 52 -3.47 1.17 -1.94
C VAL A 52 -2.30 1.48 -1.04
N ASP A 53 -2.56 1.76 0.23
CA ASP A 53 -1.53 1.95 1.24
C ASP A 53 -1.20 0.63 1.94
N LEU A 54 0.09 0.32 2.06
CA LEU A 54 0.62 -0.85 2.77
C LEU A 54 1.66 -0.42 3.78
N ILE A 55 1.67 -1.04 4.96
CA ILE A 55 2.74 -0.87 5.94
C ILE A 55 3.47 -2.18 6.19
N VAL A 56 4.78 -2.10 6.37
CA VAL A 56 5.64 -3.21 6.78
C VAL A 56 6.35 -2.89 8.08
N ARG A 57 6.45 -3.88 8.97
CA ARG A 57 7.33 -3.76 10.13
C ARG A 57 8.78 -3.78 9.65
N ALA A 58 9.45 -2.64 9.78
CA ALA A 58 10.87 -2.52 9.53
C ALA A 58 11.49 -1.69 10.64
N THR A 59 12.61 -2.18 11.18
CA THR A 59 13.37 -1.54 12.27
C THR A 59 14.71 -1.01 11.80
N VAL A 60 15.24 -1.59 10.73
CA VAL A 60 16.45 -1.14 10.05
C VAL A 60 16.24 -1.07 8.53
N ARG A 61 17.12 -0.35 7.82
CA ARG A 61 17.06 -0.20 6.35
C ARG A 61 17.10 -1.53 5.59
N ALA A 62 17.79 -2.52 6.15
CA ALA A 62 17.91 -3.86 5.57
C ALA A 62 16.56 -4.61 5.55
N ASP A 63 15.73 -4.46 6.59
CA ASP A 63 14.38 -5.05 6.65
C ASP A 63 13.54 -4.53 5.49
N TYR A 64 13.53 -3.21 5.29
CA TYR A 64 12.79 -2.60 4.19
C TYR A 64 13.39 -2.98 2.83
N ALA A 65 14.71 -3.05 2.69
CA ALA A 65 15.36 -3.48 1.45
C ALA A 65 14.96 -4.92 1.04
N HIS A 66 14.71 -5.80 2.02
CA HIS A 66 14.19 -7.14 1.75
C HIS A 66 12.81 -7.08 1.08
N VAL A 67 11.91 -6.27 1.63
CA VAL A 67 10.56 -6.03 1.10
C VAL A 67 10.62 -5.42 -0.29
N GLU A 68 11.47 -4.40 -0.50
CA GLU A 68 11.68 -3.79 -1.83
C GLU A 68 12.11 -4.84 -2.87
N LYS A 69 13.02 -5.75 -2.51
CA LYS A 69 13.47 -6.83 -3.39
C LYS A 69 12.34 -7.81 -3.70
N ALA A 70 11.54 -8.19 -2.70
CA ALA A 70 10.40 -9.08 -2.88
C ALA A 70 9.31 -8.45 -3.75
N LEU A 71 8.99 -7.17 -3.55
CA LEU A 71 8.08 -6.39 -4.40
C LEU A 71 8.53 -6.40 -5.87
N ARG A 72 9.82 -6.15 -6.13
CA ARG A 72 10.37 -6.23 -7.50
C ARG A 72 10.22 -7.62 -8.11
N ALA A 73 10.42 -8.67 -7.32
CA ALA A 73 10.25 -10.05 -7.79
C ALA A 73 8.79 -10.35 -8.17
N GLN A 74 7.82 -9.66 -7.54
CA GLN A 74 6.40 -9.71 -7.88
C GLN A 74 5.99 -8.72 -9.00
N GLY A 75 6.96 -8.04 -9.63
CA GLY A 75 6.70 -7.13 -10.75
C GLY A 75 6.28 -5.72 -10.37
N PHE A 76 6.40 -5.35 -9.08
CA PHE A 76 6.22 -3.96 -8.67
C PHE A 76 7.44 -3.13 -9.10
N VAL A 77 7.18 -1.93 -9.59
CA VAL A 77 8.22 -0.97 -9.99
C VAL A 77 8.06 0.32 -9.19
N ASN A 78 9.17 0.98 -8.85
CA ASN A 78 9.05 2.29 -8.19
C ASN A 78 8.46 3.30 -9.16
N ASP A 79 7.65 4.19 -8.62
CA ASP A 79 7.22 5.36 -9.34
C ASP A 79 8.35 6.39 -9.37
N ILE A 80 8.98 6.54 -10.53
CA ILE A 80 10.06 7.52 -10.78
C ILE A 80 9.52 8.84 -11.33
N SER A 81 8.19 9.03 -11.36
CA SER A 81 7.60 10.29 -11.80
C SER A 81 8.01 11.43 -10.88
N LYS A 82 8.05 12.63 -11.44
CA LYS A 82 8.43 13.83 -10.69
C LYS A 82 7.48 13.98 -9.50
N ASP A 83 8.06 14.23 -8.32
CA ASP A 83 7.34 14.42 -7.06
C ASP A 83 6.63 13.16 -6.51
N ALA A 84 6.86 11.98 -7.11
CA ALA A 84 6.41 10.72 -6.53
C ALA A 84 7.11 10.48 -5.18
N PRO A 85 6.36 10.09 -4.13
CA PRO A 85 6.97 9.70 -2.88
C PRO A 85 7.89 8.49 -3.04
N ILE A 86 8.97 8.43 -2.26
CA ILE A 86 9.96 7.35 -2.35
C ILE A 86 9.39 5.95 -2.09
N CYS A 87 8.32 5.87 -1.28
CA CYS A 87 7.62 4.62 -0.97
C CYS A 87 6.58 4.23 -2.03
N ARG A 88 6.45 4.99 -3.13
CA ARG A 88 5.45 4.74 -4.16
C ARG A 88 5.91 3.71 -5.17
N TRP A 89 5.03 2.76 -5.43
CA TRP A 89 5.16 1.69 -6.39
C TRP A 89 4.00 1.71 -7.38
N ARG A 90 4.23 1.10 -8.54
CA ARG A 90 3.22 0.80 -9.54
C ARG A 90 3.18 -0.70 -9.80
N VAL A 91 1.97 -1.23 -9.91
CA VAL A 91 1.70 -2.60 -10.38
C VAL A 91 0.53 -2.56 -11.36
N GLY A 92 0.81 -2.82 -12.63
CA GLY A 92 -0.15 -2.56 -13.70
C GLY A 92 -0.58 -1.09 -13.72
N ALA A 93 -1.88 -0.84 -13.57
CA ALA A 93 -2.45 0.52 -13.51
C ALA A 93 -2.60 1.07 -12.08
N VAL A 94 -2.26 0.29 -11.05
CA VAL A 94 -2.51 0.64 -9.64
C VAL A 94 -1.28 1.27 -9.02
N THR A 95 -1.49 2.34 -8.26
CA THR A 95 -0.48 2.97 -7.41
C THR A 95 -0.54 2.34 -6.02
N VAL A 96 0.62 1.98 -5.46
CA VAL A 96 0.72 1.33 -4.15
C VAL A 96 1.82 2.01 -3.33
N ASP A 97 1.47 2.55 -2.17
CA ASP A 97 2.44 3.19 -1.27
C ASP A 97 2.82 2.18 -0.17
N VAL A 98 4.09 1.73 -0.15
CA VAL A 98 4.57 0.73 0.82
C VAL A 98 5.52 1.39 1.82
N MET A 99 5.08 1.57 3.06
CA MET A 99 5.82 2.30 4.08
C MET A 99 6.41 1.37 5.14
N PRO A 100 7.61 1.66 5.65
CA PRO A 100 8.08 1.06 6.89
C PRO A 100 7.38 1.69 8.11
N THR A 101 7.30 0.94 9.21
CA THR A 101 6.81 1.45 10.51
C THR A 101 7.60 2.63 11.05
N LEU A 102 8.89 2.76 10.71
CA LEU A 102 9.76 3.87 11.09
C LEU A 102 10.10 4.70 9.85
N LYS A 103 9.65 5.95 9.81
CA LYS A 103 9.83 6.85 8.64
C LYS A 103 11.30 7.12 8.30
N GLU A 104 12.19 7.06 9.29
CA GLU A 104 13.62 7.29 9.14
C GLU A 104 14.29 6.25 8.23
N ILE A 105 13.66 5.07 8.09
CA ILE A 105 14.12 4.00 7.19
C ILE A 105 14.08 4.43 5.72
N LEU A 106 13.18 5.34 5.35
CA LEU A 106 13.12 5.92 4.00
C LEU A 106 14.15 7.04 3.80
N GLY A 107 14.96 7.37 4.82
CA GLY A 107 16.07 8.31 4.72
C GLY A 107 15.70 9.78 4.86
N PHE A 108 14.58 10.13 5.49
CA PHE A 108 14.14 11.53 5.52
C PHE A 108 14.98 12.43 6.44
N SER A 109 15.83 13.24 5.82
CA SER A 109 15.78 14.69 5.97
C SER A 109 15.12 15.30 4.71
N ASN A 110 13.93 15.89 4.86
CA ASN A 110 13.32 16.90 3.96
C ASN A 110 12.34 16.49 2.83
N GLY A 111 11.51 15.46 2.97
CA GLY A 111 10.33 15.27 2.11
C GLY A 111 9.12 14.76 2.89
N SER A 112 7.96 15.38 2.70
CA SER A 112 6.73 14.98 3.39
C SER A 112 6.04 13.86 2.61
N PHE A 113 6.13 12.62 3.10
CA PHE A 113 5.16 11.57 2.77
C PHE A 113 3.94 11.72 3.70
N ARG A 114 2.73 11.66 3.16
CA ARG A 114 1.47 11.76 3.92
C ARG A 114 0.52 10.67 3.43
N LEU A 115 0.04 9.84 4.35
CA LEU A 115 -1.09 8.94 4.13
C LEU A 115 -2.29 9.76 3.62
N ARG A 116 -2.81 9.44 2.45
CA ARG A 116 -3.92 10.19 1.82
C ARG A 116 -5.28 9.62 2.20
#